data_AF-C7QG86-F1
#
_entry.id   AF-C7QG86-F1
#
_cell.length_a   1.000
_cell.length_b   1.000
_cell.length_c   1.000
_cell.angle_alpha   90.00
_cell.angle_beta   90.00
_cell.angle_gamma   90.00
#
_symmetry.space_group_name_H-M   'P 1'
#
loop_
_entity.id
_entity.type
_entity.pdbx_description
1 polymer ?
#
loop_
_entity_poly.entity_id
_entity_poly.type
_entity_poly.pdbx_seq_one_letter_code
_entity_poly.pdbx_strand_id
1 'polypeptide(L)'
;MTKTATPAAPSSRDAFTFDAARTACRDILDALAEAGFEPGIEYLAGGCAAISIVLRDGSAVLISDIDASLPLSDAPRARWWALHYPGRWDGYPGDEEPVTVYAADGTAEGDDTAAMLAAVTAYARTR
;
A
#
# COMPACT_ATOMS: atom_id res chain seq x y z
N MET A 1 1.38 -36.07 5.06
CA MET A 1 1.94 -35.53 3.80
C MET A 1 1.20 -34.23 3.50
N THR A 2 1.81 -33.08 3.83
CA THR A 2 1.20 -31.77 3.62
C THR A 2 1.33 -31.41 2.15
N LYS A 3 0.20 -31.41 1.43
CA LYS A 3 0.12 -31.00 0.03
C LYS A 3 0.27 -29.48 -0.02
N THR A 4 1.44 -28.99 -0.40
CA THR A 4 1.66 -27.57 -0.68
C THR A 4 0.76 -27.20 -1.85
N ALA A 5 -0.29 -26.41 -1.60
CA ALA A 5 -1.13 -25.87 -2.65
C ALA A 5 -0.33 -24.79 -3.37
N THR A 6 -0.05 -25.01 -4.66
CA THR A 6 0.44 -23.96 -5.55
C THR A 6 -0.60 -22.84 -5.56
N PRO A 7 -0.23 -21.58 -5.28
CA PRO A 7 -1.19 -20.49 -5.38
C PRO A 7 -1.73 -20.40 -6.80
N ALA A 8 -3.05 -20.25 -6.92
CA ALA A 8 -3.70 -20.12 -8.22
C ALA A 8 -3.15 -18.87 -8.93
N ALA A 9 -2.85 -18.99 -10.22
CA ALA A 9 -2.48 -17.83 -11.03
C ALA A 9 -3.66 -16.82 -11.03
N PRO A 10 -3.38 -15.51 -10.92
CA PRO A 10 -4.42 -14.49 -10.92
C PRO A 10 -5.25 -14.56 -12.21
N SER A 11 -6.56 -14.29 -12.12
CA SER A 11 -7.42 -14.27 -13.30
C SER A 11 -7.01 -13.14 -14.26
N SER A 12 -7.44 -13.18 -15.53
CA SER A 12 -7.14 -12.12 -16.50
C SER A 12 -7.65 -10.74 -16.08
N ARG A 13 -8.73 -10.70 -15.29
CA ARG A 13 -9.26 -9.48 -14.67
C ARG A 13 -8.34 -8.99 -13.55
N ASP A 14 -7.84 -9.89 -12.72
CA ASP A 14 -6.92 -9.55 -11.63
C ASP A 14 -5.58 -9.05 -12.19
N ALA A 15 -5.02 -9.74 -13.20
CA ALA A 15 -3.79 -9.34 -13.88
C ALA A 15 -3.92 -7.96 -14.55
N PHE A 16 -5.03 -7.68 -15.23
CA PHE A 16 -5.33 -6.36 -15.79
C PHE A 16 -5.39 -5.27 -14.71
N THR A 17 -5.92 -5.59 -13.53
CA THR A 17 -6.02 -4.63 -12.42
C THR A 17 -4.64 -4.40 -11.78
N PHE A 18 -3.80 -5.45 -11.66
CA PHE A 18 -2.43 -5.35 -11.13
C PHE A 18 -1.54 -4.39 -11.95
N ASP A 19 -1.52 -4.52 -13.26
CA ASP A 19 -0.67 -3.68 -14.11
C ASP A 19 -1.17 -2.23 -14.17
N ALA A 20 -2.49 -2.04 -14.13
CA ALA A 20 -3.08 -0.71 -14.08
C ALA A 20 -2.78 0.00 -12.74
N ALA A 21 -2.93 -0.70 -11.60
CA ALA A 21 -2.59 -0.17 -10.28
C ALA A 21 -1.09 0.13 -10.14
N ARG A 22 -0.22 -0.77 -10.62
CA ARG A 22 1.23 -0.55 -10.63
C ARG A 22 1.61 0.65 -11.50
N THR A 23 0.96 0.81 -12.65
CA THR A 23 1.22 1.96 -13.54
C THR A 23 0.76 3.26 -12.89
N ALA A 24 -0.45 3.29 -12.34
CA ALA A 24 -0.96 4.47 -11.64
C ALA A 24 -0.05 4.86 -10.47
N CYS A 25 0.45 3.88 -9.71
CA CYS A 25 1.25 4.14 -8.50
C CYS A 25 2.75 4.23 -8.75
N ARG A 26 3.22 4.19 -10.00
CA ARG A 26 4.64 4.04 -10.33
C ARG A 26 5.53 5.04 -9.58
N ASP A 27 5.18 6.32 -9.60
CA ASP A 27 6.00 7.35 -8.95
C ASP A 27 6.15 7.11 -7.44
N ILE A 28 5.12 6.59 -6.77
CA ILE A 28 5.18 6.25 -5.34
C ILE A 28 6.00 4.98 -5.13
N LEU A 29 5.81 3.96 -5.96
CA LEU A 29 6.59 2.73 -5.90
C LEU A 29 8.08 3.02 -6.10
N ASP A 30 8.41 3.84 -7.10
CA ASP A 30 9.79 4.23 -7.40
C ASP A 30 10.37 5.05 -6.24
N ALA A 31 9.63 6.02 -5.69
CA ALA A 31 10.09 6.80 -4.53
C ALA A 31 10.34 5.95 -3.27
N LEU A 32 9.48 4.97 -3.00
CA LEU A 32 9.67 4.03 -1.89
C LEU A 32 10.86 3.09 -2.13
N ALA A 33 11.05 2.63 -3.36
CA ALA A 33 12.20 1.83 -3.74
C ALA A 33 13.52 2.61 -3.60
N GLU A 34 13.54 3.88 -4.04
CA GLU A 34 14.67 4.80 -3.84
C GLU A 34 14.97 5.05 -2.35
N ALA A 35 13.95 5.02 -1.50
CA ALA A 35 14.11 5.10 -0.05
C ALA A 35 14.63 3.81 0.61
N GLY A 36 14.78 2.72 -0.17
CA GLY A 36 15.35 1.44 0.25
C GLY A 36 14.32 0.39 0.68
N PHE A 37 13.06 0.55 0.30
CA PHE A 37 11.98 -0.40 0.59
C PHE A 37 11.69 -1.31 -0.62
N GLU A 38 11.00 -2.43 -0.38
CA GLU A 38 10.46 -3.30 -1.43
C GLU A 38 8.93 -3.14 -1.48
N PRO A 39 8.41 -2.10 -2.17
CA PRO A 39 6.98 -1.85 -2.17
C PRO A 39 6.22 -2.84 -3.06
N GLY A 40 5.10 -3.36 -2.54
CA GLY A 40 4.17 -4.23 -3.23
C GLY A 40 2.86 -3.53 -3.59
N ILE A 41 2.09 -4.15 -4.47
CA ILE A 41 0.67 -3.82 -4.66
C ILE A 41 -0.13 -5.00 -4.11
N GLU A 42 -1.05 -4.72 -3.19
CA GLU A 42 -1.91 -5.70 -2.55
C GLU A 42 -3.36 -5.44 -2.94
N TYR A 43 -4.12 -6.52 -3.10
CA TYR A 43 -5.57 -6.47 -3.22
C TYR A 43 -6.21 -6.95 -1.93
N LEU A 44 -6.87 -6.03 -1.25
CA LEU A 44 -7.64 -6.30 -0.05
C LEU A 44 -9.04 -6.78 -0.43
N ALA A 45 -9.68 -7.50 0.49
CA ALA A 45 -11.07 -7.92 0.34
C ALA A 45 -11.96 -6.70 0.03
N GLY A 46 -12.93 -6.87 -0.87
CA GLY A 46 -13.80 -5.77 -1.32
C GLY A 46 -13.34 -5.01 -2.56
N GLY A 47 -12.22 -5.42 -3.19
CA GLY A 47 -11.73 -4.81 -4.42
C GLY A 47 -10.90 -3.55 -4.22
N CYS A 48 -10.40 -3.35 -2.99
CA CYS A 48 -9.47 -2.29 -2.65
C CYS A 48 -8.05 -2.70 -3.01
N ALA A 49 -7.30 -1.79 -3.64
CA ALA A 49 -5.87 -1.95 -3.86
C ALA A 49 -5.12 -1.00 -2.92
N ALA A 50 -3.98 -1.45 -2.40
CA ALA A 50 -3.09 -0.68 -1.54
C ALA A 50 -1.64 -0.93 -1.92
N ILE A 51 -0.76 0.03 -1.66
CA ILE A 51 0.69 -0.18 -1.70
C ILE A 51 1.09 -0.75 -0.35
N SER A 52 1.85 -1.84 -0.33
CA SER A 52 2.40 -2.43 0.90
C SER A 52 3.89 -2.18 1.02
N ILE A 53 4.37 -2.06 2.25
CA ILE A 53 5.79 -2.14 2.59
C ILE A 53 5.92 -3.09 3.78
N VAL A 54 6.68 -4.17 3.62
CA VAL A 54 7.02 -5.06 4.73
C VAL A 54 8.22 -4.50 5.49
N LEU A 55 8.06 -4.30 6.79
CA LEU A 55 9.07 -3.78 7.69
C LEU A 55 10.01 -4.90 8.16
N ARG A 56 11.12 -4.54 8.81
CA ARG A 56 12.16 -5.49 9.25
C ARG A 56 11.65 -6.50 10.28
N ASP A 57 10.73 -6.09 11.14
CA ASP A 57 10.08 -6.94 12.13
C ASP A 57 9.00 -7.86 11.51
N GLY A 58 8.79 -7.78 10.20
CA GLY A 58 7.80 -8.55 9.46
C GLY A 58 6.39 -7.98 9.50
N SER A 59 6.18 -6.84 10.17
CA SER A 59 4.94 -6.07 10.10
C SER A 59 4.82 -5.31 8.78
N ALA A 60 3.69 -4.67 8.49
CA ALA A 60 3.53 -3.93 7.23
C ALA A 60 2.84 -2.58 7.36
N VAL A 61 3.21 -1.66 6.47
CA VAL A 61 2.46 -0.42 6.23
C VAL A 61 1.68 -0.58 4.93
N LEU A 62 0.38 -0.29 4.98
CA LEU A 62 -0.48 -0.19 3.81
C LEU A 62 -0.80 1.27 3.51
N ILE A 63 -0.69 1.64 2.24
CA ILE A 63 -0.92 2.99 1.75
C ILE A 63 -2.05 2.95 0.72
N SER A 64 -3.11 3.71 0.94
CA SER A 64 -4.21 3.84 -0.03
C SER A 64 -4.73 5.27 -0.09
N ASP A 65 -5.48 5.57 -1.14
CA ASP A 65 -6.35 6.75 -1.17
C ASP A 65 -7.58 6.48 -0.27
N ILE A 66 -8.08 7.52 0.42
CA ILE A 66 -9.26 7.44 1.29
C ILE A 66 -10.55 7.21 0.51
N ASP A 67 -10.62 7.70 -0.74
CA ASP A 67 -11.88 7.79 -1.50
C ASP A 67 -12.09 6.56 -2.41
N ALA A 68 -11.07 5.75 -2.68
CA ALA A 68 -11.18 4.51 -3.46
C ALA A 68 -9.93 3.62 -3.37
N SER A 69 -10.10 2.34 -3.72
CA SER A 69 -9.03 1.47 -4.24
C SER A 69 -8.10 2.28 -5.13
N LEU A 70 -6.78 2.22 -4.91
CA LEU A 70 -5.75 2.98 -5.66
C LEU A 70 -6.27 3.44 -7.04
N PRO A 71 -6.66 4.72 -7.18
CA PRO A 71 -7.44 5.12 -8.33
C PRO A 71 -6.59 4.95 -9.59
N LEU A 72 -7.16 4.30 -10.61
CA LEU A 72 -6.58 4.14 -11.94
C LEU A 72 -6.54 5.48 -12.72
N SER A 73 -6.41 6.62 -12.03
CA SER A 73 -6.62 7.97 -12.54
C SER A 73 -5.38 8.84 -12.31
N ASP A 74 -5.08 9.71 -13.28
CA ASP A 74 -3.97 10.66 -13.27
C ASP A 74 -4.29 11.97 -12.50
N ALA A 75 -5.37 12.00 -11.72
CA ALA A 75 -5.76 13.19 -10.96
C ALA A 75 -4.82 13.44 -9.76
N PRO A 76 -4.63 14.70 -9.33
CA PRO A 76 -3.85 15.04 -8.14
C PRO A 76 -4.37 14.31 -6.89
N ARG A 77 -3.46 13.68 -6.14
CA ARG A 77 -3.79 12.95 -4.92
C ARG A 77 -3.73 13.87 -3.71
N ALA A 78 -4.84 13.97 -2.98
CA ALA A 78 -4.96 14.84 -1.81
C ALA A 78 -5.43 14.09 -0.56
N ARG A 79 -5.58 12.76 -0.60
CA ARG A 79 -6.22 12.03 0.49
C ARG A 79 -5.57 10.68 0.76
N TRP A 80 -4.29 10.72 1.07
CA TRP A 80 -3.54 9.51 1.43
C TRP A 80 -3.78 9.07 2.87
N TRP A 81 -3.96 7.76 3.04
CA TRP A 81 -3.82 7.06 4.31
C TRP A 81 -2.63 6.11 4.26
N ALA A 82 -1.85 6.09 5.34
CA ALA A 82 -0.85 5.07 5.61
C ALA A 82 -1.11 4.47 6.99
N LEU A 83 -1.34 3.15 7.01
CA LEU A 83 -1.75 2.39 8.18
C LEU A 83 -0.75 1.27 8.45
N HIS A 84 -0.25 1.19 9.69
CA HIS A 84 0.63 0.13 10.15
C HIS A 84 -0.17 -1.02 10.76
N TYR A 85 0.11 -2.23 10.32
CA TYR A 85 -0.42 -3.48 10.84
C TYR A 85 0.72 -4.21 11.57
N PRO A 86 0.71 -4.23 12.92
CA PRO A 86 1.84 -4.74 13.71
C PRO A 86 2.00 -6.25 13.68
N GLY A 87 0.98 -7.00 13.26
CA GLY A 87 1.05 -8.43 13.02
C GLY A 87 2.01 -8.78 11.88
N ARG A 88 2.45 -10.04 11.85
CA ARG A 88 3.28 -10.55 10.76
C ARG A 88 2.49 -10.50 9.45
N TRP A 89 3.05 -9.84 8.44
CA TRP A 89 2.45 -9.72 7.13
C TRP A 89 2.51 -11.03 6.35
N ASP A 90 1.35 -11.55 5.96
CA ASP A 90 1.18 -12.71 5.08
C ASP A 90 0.27 -12.42 3.86
N GLY A 91 -0.02 -11.14 3.62
CA GLY A 91 -0.83 -10.66 2.49
C GLY A 91 -2.26 -10.24 2.85
N TYR A 92 -2.71 -10.45 4.10
CA TYR A 92 -4.00 -9.93 4.56
C TYR A 92 -3.95 -9.47 6.03
N PRO A 93 -4.37 -8.24 6.35
CA PRO A 93 -4.29 -7.72 7.71
C PRO A 93 -5.27 -8.35 8.72
N GLY A 94 -6.18 -9.21 8.29
CA GLY A 94 -7.17 -9.82 9.18
C GLY A 94 -8.09 -8.77 9.82
N ASP A 95 -8.55 -9.08 11.04
CA ASP A 95 -9.34 -8.16 11.90
C ASP A 95 -8.43 -7.33 12.82
N GLU A 96 -7.14 -7.17 12.50
CA GLU A 96 -6.21 -6.40 13.32
C GLU A 96 -6.50 -4.90 13.23
N GLU A 97 -6.55 -4.22 14.39
CA GLU A 97 -6.69 -2.77 14.43
C GLU A 97 -5.38 -2.09 13.98
N PRO A 98 -5.39 -1.33 12.87
CA PRO A 98 -4.19 -0.66 12.40
C PRO A 98 -3.85 0.56 13.25
N VAL A 99 -2.56 0.90 13.26
CA VAL A 99 -2.05 2.17 13.79
C VAL A 99 -1.88 3.17 12.65
N THR A 100 -2.47 4.35 12.78
CA THR A 100 -2.31 5.41 11.76
C THR A 100 -0.89 5.97 11.77
N VAL A 101 -0.21 5.87 10.62
CA VAL A 101 1.11 6.49 10.37
C VAL A 101 0.94 7.87 9.74
N TYR A 102 0.01 7.98 8.79
CA TYR A 102 -0.31 9.22 8.10
C TYR A 102 -1.78 9.22 7.67
N ALA A 103 -2.44 10.37 7.81
CA ALA A 103 -3.78 10.58 7.28
C ALA A 103 -3.94 12.02 6.81
N ALA A 104 -4.06 12.21 5.50
CA ALA A 104 -4.49 13.48 4.92
C ALA A 104 -6.03 13.55 4.93
N ASP A 105 -6.57 14.70 5.32
CA ASP A 105 -8.01 14.98 5.30
C ASP A 105 -8.47 15.64 3.98
N GLY A 106 -7.54 15.88 3.06
CA GLY A 106 -7.78 16.52 1.76
C GLY A 106 -8.27 17.96 1.84
N THR A 107 -8.02 18.64 2.97
CA THR A 107 -8.35 20.06 3.15
C THR A 107 -7.15 20.98 2.89
N ALA A 108 -5.94 20.46 2.89
CA ALA A 108 -4.72 21.20 2.59
C ALA A 108 -4.41 21.15 1.09
N GLU A 109 -4.40 22.31 0.42
CA GLU A 109 -3.83 22.43 -0.92
C GLU A 109 -2.30 22.31 -0.83
N GLY A 110 -1.78 21.11 -1.08
CA GLY A 110 -0.36 20.77 -1.06
C GLY A 110 -0.16 19.34 -1.53
N ASP A 111 1.06 18.98 -1.92
CA ASP A 111 1.36 17.62 -2.38
C ASP A 111 1.40 16.65 -1.18
N ASP A 112 0.22 16.17 -0.78
CA ASP A 112 0.04 15.17 0.29
C ASP A 112 0.79 13.88 0.00
N THR A 113 1.16 13.62 -1.25
CA THR A 113 2.00 12.46 -1.62
C THR A 113 3.39 12.59 -1.03
N ALA A 114 4.04 13.76 -1.15
CA ALA A 114 5.36 13.99 -0.60
C ALA A 114 5.37 13.93 0.93
N ALA A 115 4.35 14.50 1.58
CA ALA A 115 4.18 14.45 3.03
C ALA A 115 3.96 13.01 3.53
N MET A 116 3.10 12.25 2.84
CA MET A 116 2.88 10.83 3.12
C MET A 116 4.18 10.03 2.98
N LEU A 117 4.91 10.19 1.87
CA LEU A 117 6.17 9.48 1.62
C LEU A 117 7.20 9.76 2.71
N ALA A 118 7.32 11.02 3.14
CA ALA A 118 8.22 11.41 4.22
C ALA A 118 7.82 10.76 5.56
N ALA A 119 6.54 10.78 5.92
CA ALA A 119 6.02 10.18 7.15
C ALA A 119 6.24 8.67 7.18
N VAL A 120 5.87 7.96 6.10
CA VAL A 120 6.06 6.52 5.97
C VAL A 120 7.53 6.14 6.04
N THR A 121 8.40 6.84 5.31
CA THR A 121 9.84 6.57 5.30
C THR A 121 10.46 6.77 6.68
N ALA A 122 10.08 7.84 7.39
CA ALA A 122 10.56 8.10 8.75
C ALA A 122 10.09 7.01 9.71
N TYR A 123 8.81 6.63 9.65
CA TYR A 123 8.24 5.59 10.50
C TYR A 123 8.89 4.22 10.26
N ALA A 124 8.97 3.80 9.00
CA ALA A 124 9.53 2.50 8.61
C ALA A 124 11.00 2.34 9.03
N ARG A 125 11.77 3.43 9.11
CA ARG A 125 13.17 3.41 9.58
C ARG A 125 13.32 3.18 11.09
N THR A 126 12.26 3.37 11.87
CA THR A 126 12.26 3.14 13.33
C THR A 126 11.87 1.71 13.72
N ARG A 127 11.54 0.85 12.74
CA ARG A 127 11.09 -0.52 12.90
C ARG A 127 12.14 -1.49 12.32
#